data_AF-A0A7S0QKE4-F1
#
_entry.id   AF-A0A7S0QKE4-F1
#
_cell.length_a   1.000
_cell.length_b   1.000
_cell.length_c   1.000
_cell.angle_alpha   90.00
_cell.angle_beta   90.00
_cell.angle_gamma   90.00
#
_symmetry.space_group_name_H-M   'P 1'
#
loop_
_entity.id
_entity.type
_entity.pdbx_description
1 polymer ?
#
loop_
_entity_poly.entity_id
_entity_poly.type
_entity_poly.pdbx_seq_one_letter_code
_entity_poly.pdbx_strand_id
1 'polypeptide(L)'
;MSSRSAVLKPANKGLTASVNVQASILDVYDYLSTPDFRTEWHFGAVEINGPAIDHSAITGEVFSEVLHVNGKEHSVDWSVADRQIPSSASS
;
A
#
# COMPACT_ATOMS: atom_id res chain seq x y z
N MET A 1 38.07 5.68 -28.02
CA MET A 1 37.47 4.52 -27.32
C MET A 1 36.41 5.08 -26.38
N SER A 2 35.12 4.81 -26.64
CA SER A 2 34.00 5.34 -25.84
C SER A 2 33.43 4.22 -24.99
N SER A 3 33.60 4.28 -23.66
CA SER A 3 33.06 3.30 -22.72
C SER A 3 31.55 3.44 -22.65
N ARG A 4 30.83 2.37 -22.95
CA ARG A 4 29.39 2.25 -22.68
C ARG A 4 29.21 1.82 -21.22
N SER A 5 28.69 2.70 -20.38
CA SER A 5 28.19 2.31 -19.05
C SER A 5 26.99 1.38 -19.23
N ALA A 6 27.14 0.11 -18.84
CA ALA A 6 26.02 -0.81 -18.77
C ALA A 6 25.10 -0.39 -17.61
N VAL A 7 23.85 -0.06 -17.93
CA VAL A 7 22.82 0.16 -16.92
C VAL A 7 22.50 -1.20 -16.29
N LEU A 8 22.97 -1.42 -15.07
CA LEU A 8 22.61 -2.60 -14.28
C LEU A 8 21.13 -2.52 -13.94
N LYS A 9 20.35 -3.49 -14.43
CA LYS A 9 18.95 -3.66 -14.06
C LYS A 9 18.92 -4.09 -12.58
N PRO A 10 18.25 -3.36 -11.68
CA PRO A 10 18.19 -3.77 -10.27
C PRO A 10 17.52 -5.15 -10.19
N ALA A 11 18.13 -6.08 -9.45
CA ALA A 11 17.53 -7.37 -9.19
C ALA A 11 16.26 -7.17 -8.35
N ASN A 12 15.13 -7.72 -8.81
CA ASN A 12 13.89 -7.69 -8.05
C ASN A 12 14.10 -8.47 -6.74
N LYS A 13 14.16 -7.76 -5.61
CA LYS A 13 14.15 -8.36 -4.27
C LYS A 13 12.73 -8.32 -3.75
N GLY A 14 12.13 -9.50 -3.53
CA GLY A 14 10.82 -9.64 -2.89
C GLY A 14 10.99 -9.91 -1.40
N LEU A 15 10.14 -9.29 -0.59
CA LEU A 15 9.92 -9.66 0.82
C LEU A 15 8.48 -10.19 0.93
N THR A 16 8.29 -11.30 1.63
CA THR A 16 6.97 -11.83 1.96
C THR A 16 6.80 -11.84 3.47
N ALA A 17 5.72 -11.25 3.96
CA ALA A 17 5.32 -11.28 5.36
C ALA A 17 3.88 -11.81 5.46
N SER A 18 3.53 -12.44 6.58
CA SER A 18 2.19 -12.99 6.81
C SER A 18 1.80 -12.82 8.28
N VAL A 19 0.52 -12.51 8.51
CA VAL A 19 -0.08 -12.35 9.83
C VAL A 19 -1.45 -13.03 9.85
N ASN A 20 -1.82 -13.65 10.98
CA ASN A 20 -3.15 -14.22 11.18
C ASN A 20 -4.01 -13.24 11.97
N VAL A 21 -5.20 -12.94 11.45
CA VAL A 21 -6.17 -12.02 12.07
C VAL A 21 -7.49 -12.78 12.29
N GLN A 22 -8.08 -12.61 13.49
CA GLN A 22 -9.38 -13.20 13.82
C GLN A 22 -10.51 -12.21 13.49
N ALA A 23 -10.84 -12.08 12.20
CA ALA A 23 -11.91 -11.21 11.71
C ALA A 23 -12.47 -11.77 10.39
N SER A 24 -13.63 -11.27 9.94
CA SER A 24 -14.15 -11.66 8.64
C SER A 24 -13.26 -11.12 7.51
N ILE A 25 -13.16 -11.86 6.41
CA ILE A 25 -12.30 -11.46 5.29
C ILE A 25 -12.76 -10.14 4.66
N LEU A 26 -14.07 -9.86 4.68
CA LEU A 26 -14.62 -8.61 4.15
C LEU A 26 -14.30 -7.44 5.07
N ASP A 27 -14.40 -7.61 6.38
CA ASP A 27 -14.03 -6.55 7.33
C ASP A 27 -12.53 -6.22 7.24
N VAL A 28 -11.68 -7.24 7.14
CA VAL A 28 -10.23 -7.07 6.97
C VAL A 28 -9.93 -6.36 5.64
N TYR A 29 -10.63 -6.75 4.58
CA TYR A 29 -10.46 -6.13 3.27
C TYR A 29 -10.85 -4.66 3.28
N ASP A 30 -12.03 -4.32 3.78
CA ASP A 30 -12.51 -2.94 3.84
C ASP A 30 -11.59 -2.10 4.73
N TYR A 31 -11.14 -2.64 5.86
CA TYR A 31 -10.19 -1.99 6.76
C TYR A 31 -8.83 -1.70 6.10
N LEU A 32 -8.25 -2.67 5.39
CA LEU A 32 -6.93 -2.50 4.76
C LEU A 32 -6.98 -1.67 3.47
N SER A 33 -8.09 -1.72 2.74
CA SER A 33 -8.23 -1.07 1.43
C SER A 33 -8.77 0.35 1.50
N THR A 34 -9.34 0.77 2.63
CA THR A 34 -9.81 2.15 2.85
C THR A 34 -8.64 3.01 3.34
N PRO A 35 -8.22 4.03 2.58
CA PRO A 35 -7.05 4.84 2.93
C PRO A 35 -7.15 5.55 4.27
N ASP A 36 -8.34 5.91 4.72
CA ASP A 36 -8.54 6.62 6.00
C ASP A 36 -8.05 5.80 7.21
N PHE A 37 -8.23 4.47 7.18
CA PHE A 37 -7.79 3.56 8.24
C PHE A 37 -6.29 3.27 8.22
N ARG A 38 -5.56 3.70 7.19
CA ARG A 38 -4.15 3.30 7.02
C ARG A 38 -3.22 3.95 8.03
N THR A 39 -3.57 5.10 8.60
CA THR A 39 -2.84 5.68 9.75
C THR A 39 -2.94 4.85 11.03
N GLU A 40 -3.92 3.93 11.12
CA GLU A 40 -4.11 3.08 12.29
C GLU A 40 -3.18 1.86 12.32
N TRP A 41 -2.82 1.33 11.14
CA TRP A 41 -2.05 0.08 11.04
C TRP A 41 -0.70 0.22 10.32
N HIS A 42 -0.51 1.25 9.48
CA HIS A 42 0.76 1.48 8.80
C HIS A 42 1.70 2.31 9.68
N PHE A 43 2.66 1.62 10.29
CA PHE A 43 3.57 2.23 11.26
C PHE A 43 4.39 3.36 10.64
N GLY A 44 4.10 4.59 11.06
CA GLY A 44 4.75 5.81 10.57
C GLY A 44 3.85 6.68 9.69
N ALA A 45 2.73 6.18 9.17
CA ALA A 45 1.77 7.01 8.45
C ALA A 45 1.12 8.02 9.38
N VAL A 46 1.21 9.30 9.03
CA VAL A 46 0.63 10.41 9.82
C VAL A 46 -0.47 11.15 9.08
N GLU A 47 -0.44 11.12 7.74
CA GLU A 47 -1.43 11.77 6.90
C GLU A 47 -1.53 11.04 5.57
N ILE A 48 -2.75 10.90 5.08
CA ILE A 48 -3.05 10.34 3.76
C ILE A 48 -4.02 11.27 3.06
N ASN A 49 -3.63 11.70 1.87
CA ASN A 49 -4.42 12.57 1.01
C ASN A 49 -4.82 11.82 -0.25
N GLY A 50 -6.10 11.85 -0.59
CA GLY A 50 -6.62 11.24 -1.80
C GLY A 50 -8.14 11.26 -1.88
N PRO A 51 -8.70 10.70 -2.96
CA PRO A 51 -10.15 10.75 -3.24
C PRO A 51 -10.98 9.83 -2.33
N ALA A 52 -10.40 8.75 -1.81
CA ALA A 52 -11.10 7.75 -1.03
C ALA A 52 -10.94 7.99 0.48
N ILE A 53 -11.84 8.82 1.03
CA ILE A 53 -11.94 9.14 2.46
C ILE A 53 -12.93 8.26 3.22
N ASP A 54 -13.86 7.62 2.51
CA ASP A 54 -14.99 6.88 3.09
C ASP A 54 -15.27 5.55 2.37
N HIS A 55 -14.35 5.12 1.51
CA HIS A 55 -14.49 3.89 0.74
C HIS A 55 -13.14 3.23 0.47
N SER A 56 -13.17 1.94 0.13
CA SER A 56 -12.02 1.21 -0.35
C SER A 56 -11.47 1.83 -1.64
N ALA A 57 -10.15 2.07 -1.69
CA ALA A 57 -9.48 2.61 -2.85
C ALA A 57 -9.83 1.82 -4.13
N ILE A 58 -10.09 2.54 -5.22
CA ILE A 58 -10.35 1.94 -6.53
C ILE A 58 -9.12 2.06 -7.43
N THR A 59 -9.05 1.17 -8.43
CA THR A 59 -7.92 1.12 -9.37
C THR A 59 -7.74 2.46 -10.09
N GLY A 60 -6.51 2.95 -10.13
CA GLY A 60 -6.14 4.19 -10.81
C GLY A 60 -6.23 5.46 -9.96
N GLU A 61 -6.84 5.43 -8.78
CA GLU A 61 -6.74 6.54 -7.83
C GLU A 61 -5.31 6.71 -7.33
N VAL A 62 -4.91 7.97 -7.16
CA VAL A 62 -3.59 8.36 -6.66
C VAL A 62 -3.75 8.94 -5.27
N PHE A 63 -2.89 8.50 -4.37
CA PHE A 63 -2.84 8.90 -2.98
C PHE A 63 -1.43 9.38 -2.66
N SER A 64 -1.34 10.39 -1.80
CA SER A 64 -0.09 10.84 -1.21
C SER A 64 -0.10 10.52 0.28
N GLU A 65 0.95 9.88 0.76
CA GLU A 65 1.10 9.45 2.15
C GLU A 65 2.34 10.11 2.77
N VAL A 66 2.16 10.75 3.92
CA VAL A 66 3.25 11.30 4.74
C VAL A 66 3.61 10.29 5.82
N LEU A 67 4.91 9.98 5.93
CA LEU A 67 5.48 8.98 6.81
C LEU A 67 6.53 9.61 7.74
N HIS A 68 6.48 9.31 9.04
CA HIS A 68 7.55 9.60 10.00
C HIS A 68 8.32 8.32 10.32
N VAL A 69 9.54 8.21 9.78
CA VAL A 69 10.41 7.05 9.96
C VAL A 69 11.76 7.52 10.48
N ASN A 70 12.21 6.96 11.61
CA ASN A 70 13.49 7.30 12.24
C ASN A 70 13.68 8.82 12.48
N GLY A 71 12.61 9.51 12.88
CA GLY A 71 12.62 10.95 13.17
C GLY A 71 12.71 11.84 11.92
N LYS A 72 12.47 11.30 10.72
CA LYS A 72 12.42 12.05 9.47
C LYS A 72 11.08 11.88 8.79
N GLU A 73 10.66 12.95 8.13
CA GLU A 73 9.48 12.94 7.27
C GLU A 73 9.81 12.46 5.86
N HIS A 74 8.95 11.62 5.33
CA HIS A 74 9.00 11.07 3.99
C HIS A 74 7.61 11.22 3.35
N SER A 75 7.58 11.28 2.01
CA SER A 75 6.34 11.27 1.25
C SER A 75 6.40 10.17 0.19
N VAL A 76 5.29 9.47 0.01
CA VAL A 76 5.12 8.42 -0.99
C VAL A 76 3.81 8.64 -1.72
N ASP A 77 3.89 8.72 -3.05
CA ASP A 77 2.73 8.63 -3.91
C ASP A 77 2.51 7.19 -4.34
N TRP A 78 1.26 6.71 -4.23
CA TRP A 78 0.90 5.35 -4.62
C TRP A 78 -0.48 5.31 -5.27
N SER A 79 -0.72 4.25 -6.04
CA SER A 79 -2.01 3.95 -6.64
C SER A 79 -2.30 2.47 -6.55
N VAL A 80 -3.60 2.12 -6.52
CA VAL A 80 -4.03 0.73 -6.63
C VAL A 80 -3.88 0.29 -8.08
N ALA A 81 -2.96 -0.66 -8.32
CA ALA A 81 -2.71 -1.20 -9.65
C ALA A 81 -3.78 -2.21 -10.09
N ASP A 82 -4.26 -3.04 -9.16
CA ASP A 82 -5.32 -4.02 -9.38
C ASP A 82 -6.11 -4.21 -8.08
N ARG A 83 -7.40 -4.51 -8.21
CA ARG A 83 -8.32 -4.69 -7.09
C ARG A 83 -9.16 -5.94 -7.30
N GLN A 84 -9.02 -6.90 -6.39
CA GLN A 84 -9.87 -8.08 -6.31
C GLN A 84 -10.59 -8.08 -4.97
N ILE A 85 -11.90 -7.90 -4.99
CA ILE A 85 -12.72 -8.05 -3.78
C ILE A 85 -12.69 -9.54 -3.42
N PRO A 86 -12.40 -9.90 -2.15
CA PRO A 86 -12.47 -11.29 -1.72
C PRO A 86 -13.88 -11.80 -1.99
N SER A 87 -14.01 -12.64 -3.01
CA SER A 87 -15.17 -13.52 -3.05
C SER A 87 -14.98 -14.49 -1.88
N SER A 88 -16.07 -14.80 -1.18
CA SER A 88 -16.08 -15.94 -0.27
C SER A 88 -15.71 -17.17 -1.09
N ALA A 89 -14.42 -17.52 -1.12
CA ALA A 89 -14.01 -18.85 -1.53
C ALA A 89 -14.70 -19.78 -0.53
N SER A 90 -15.65 -20.53 -1.06
CA SER A 90 -16.46 -21.51 -0.34
C SER A 90 -15.58 -22.32 0.61
N SER A 91 -16.11 -22.51 1.81
CA SER A 91 -15.62 -23.44 2.83
C SER A 91 -15.29 -24.83 2.27
#